data_AF-A0A7M4FBC8-F1
#
_entry.id   AF-A0A7M4FBC8-F1
#
_cell.length_a   1.000
_cell.length_b   1.000
_cell.length_c   1.000
_cell.angle_alpha   90.00
_cell.angle_beta   90.00
_cell.angle_gamma   90.00
#
_symmetry.space_group_name_H-M   'P 1'
#
loop_
_entity.id
_entity.type
_entity.pdbx_description
1 polymer ?
#
loop_
_entity_poly.entity_id
_entity_poly.type
_entity_poly.pdbx_seq_one_letter_code
_entity_poly.pdbx_strand_id
1 'polypeptide(L)'
;PVTPAKCRVAQVHRLYQDDCLCVRGHYLKDLAVLGRDLAKTVALDHSLQAYPYQVSNRIPIPSWHGDPQDQELLRLIPVLEKLSQAVRMGAVPVLGGEAAPCAPSCLCASEHG
;
A
#
# COMPACT_ATOMS: atom_id res chain seq x y z
N PRO A 1 -1.59 -11.07 38.04
CA PRO A 1 -1.40 -9.75 37.40
C PRO A 1 -1.15 -9.91 35.89
N VAL A 2 -2.22 -9.80 35.09
CA VAL A 2 -2.13 -9.80 33.63
C VAL A 2 -1.69 -8.39 33.24
N THR A 3 -0.44 -8.22 32.81
CA THR A 3 -0.01 -6.95 32.21
C THR A 3 -0.84 -6.69 30.96
N PRO A 4 -1.47 -5.52 30.80
CA PRO A 4 -2.14 -5.19 29.54
C PRO A 4 -1.08 -5.22 28.45
N ALA A 5 -1.32 -6.03 27.42
CA ALA A 5 -0.47 -6.06 26.24
C ALA A 5 -0.33 -4.62 25.75
N LYS A 6 0.90 -4.08 25.79
CA LYS A 6 1.25 -2.78 25.27
C LYS A 6 0.70 -2.74 23.84
N CYS A 7 -0.34 -1.94 23.61
CA CYS A 7 -0.86 -1.68 22.28
C CYS A 7 0.29 -1.03 21.52
N ARG A 8 1.06 -1.81 20.76
CA ARG A 8 2.11 -1.27 19.91
C ARG A 8 1.37 -0.51 18.83
N VAL A 9 1.21 0.80 19.00
CA VAL A 9 0.93 1.68 17.89
C VAL A 9 2.04 1.41 16.89
N ALA A 10 1.74 0.65 15.84
CA ALA A 10 2.65 0.42 14.74
C ALA A 10 3.10 1.80 14.25
N GLN A 11 4.41 2.03 14.17
CA GLN A 11 5.02 3.32 13.80
C GLN A 11 4.18 4.07 12.75
N VAL A 12 3.49 5.13 13.19
CA VAL A 12 2.67 5.95 12.31
C VAL A 12 3.58 7.02 11.71
N HIS A 13 3.90 6.85 10.44
CA HIS A 13 4.53 7.89 9.63
C HIS A 13 3.52 8.43 8.64
N ARG A 14 3.55 9.74 8.42
CA ARG A 14 2.80 10.38 7.34
C ARG A 14 3.80 10.71 6.24
N LEU A 15 3.52 10.21 5.04
CA LEU A 15 4.27 10.48 3.83
C LEU A 15 3.33 11.17 2.86
N TYR A 16 3.88 12.11 2.10
CA TYR A 16 3.15 12.98 1.19
C TYR A 16 3.72 12.86 -0.23
N GLN A 17 3.18 13.67 -1.14
CA GLN A 17 3.60 13.67 -2.54
C GLN A 17 5.09 14.01 -2.71
N ASP A 18 5.63 14.89 -1.86
CA ASP A 18 7.04 15.29 -1.90
C ASP A 18 8.00 14.16 -1.50
N ASP A 19 7.49 13.12 -0.83
CA ASP A 19 8.25 11.91 -0.49
C ASP A 19 8.21 10.87 -1.64
N CYS A 20 7.47 11.14 -2.72
CA CYS A 20 7.37 10.25 -3.88
C CYS A 20 8.45 10.57 -4.93
N LEU A 21 8.86 9.55 -5.68
CA LEU A 21 9.74 9.73 -6.82
C LEU A 21 8.93 10.24 -8.02
N CYS A 22 9.20 11.45 -8.48
CA CYS A 22 8.56 11.99 -9.68
C CYS A 22 9.31 11.53 -10.94
N VAL A 23 8.68 10.66 -11.75
CA VAL A 23 9.23 10.18 -13.02
C VAL A 23 8.27 10.54 -14.15
N ARG A 24 8.73 11.39 -15.08
CA ARG A 24 7.94 11.81 -16.26
C ARG A 24 6.56 12.36 -15.89
N GLY A 25 6.45 13.06 -14.76
CA GLY A 25 5.17 13.60 -14.29
C GLY A 25 4.24 12.55 -13.69
N HIS A 26 4.77 11.44 -13.18
CA HIS A 26 4.05 10.49 -12.34
C HIS A 26 4.73 10.37 -10.98
N TYR A 27 3.94 10.39 -9.90
CA TYR A 27 4.43 10.13 -8.55
C TYR A 27 4.46 8.63 -8.26
N LEU A 28 5.67 8.09 -8.17
CA LEU A 28 5.93 6.70 -7.85
C LEU A 28 6.22 6.57 -6.35
N LYS A 29 5.58 5.59 -5.73
CA LYS A 29 5.72 5.21 -4.33
C LYS A 29 6.67 4.02 -4.26
N ASP A 30 7.97 4.31 -4.18
CA ASP A 30 8.99 3.27 -4.02
C ASP A 30 9.04 2.80 -2.55
N LEU A 31 8.64 1.56 -2.28
CA LEU A 31 8.66 1.01 -0.92
C LEU A 31 10.07 0.81 -0.38
N ALA A 32 11.10 0.74 -1.24
CA ALA A 32 12.48 0.54 -0.81
C ALA A 32 13.01 1.73 0.02
N VAL A 33 12.49 2.94 -0.21
CA VAL A 33 12.90 4.15 0.51
C VAL A 33 12.42 4.17 1.97
N LEU A 34 11.47 3.30 2.33
CA LEU A 34 10.93 3.21 3.68
C LEU A 34 11.92 2.61 4.69
N GLY A 35 12.99 1.96 4.21
CA GLY A 35 13.94 1.25 5.07
C GLY A 35 13.32 0.08 5.84
N ARG A 36 12.23 -0.50 5.31
CA ARG A 36 11.52 -1.64 5.89
C ARG A 36 11.82 -2.91 5.11
N ASP A 37 11.75 -4.05 5.79
CA ASP A 37 11.83 -5.36 5.14
C ASP A 37 10.65 -5.53 4.17
N LEU A 38 10.94 -5.59 2.87
CA LEU A 38 9.93 -5.75 1.83
C LEU A 38 9.17 -7.07 1.96
N ALA A 39 9.76 -8.13 2.53
CA ALA A 39 9.05 -9.38 2.78
C ALA A 39 7.93 -9.24 3.84
N LYS A 40 7.91 -8.12 4.57
CA LYS A 40 6.96 -7.80 5.65
C LYS A 40 6.19 -6.51 5.39
N THR A 41 6.31 -5.96 4.19
CA THR A 41 5.72 -4.68 3.81
C THR A 41 4.71 -4.91 2.71
N VAL A 42 3.49 -4.40 2.89
CA VAL A 42 2.46 -4.41 1.86
C VAL A 42 1.91 -3.00 1.66
N ALA A 43 1.56 -2.67 0.42
CA ALA A 43 0.93 -1.42 0.05
C ALA A 43 -0.53 -1.66 -0.33
N LEU A 44 -1.44 -0.85 0.22
CA LEU A 44 -2.83 -0.82 -0.16
C LEU A 44 -3.09 0.43 -0.99
N ASP A 45 -3.48 0.27 -2.25
CA ASP A 45 -3.73 1.40 -3.15
C ASP A 45 -4.70 1.03 -4.26
N HIS A 46 -5.45 2.03 -4.73
CA HIS A 46 -6.31 1.90 -5.89
C HIS A 46 -5.56 2.17 -7.20
N SER A 47 -4.44 2.91 -7.13
CA SER A 47 -3.58 3.20 -8.28
C SER A 47 -2.55 2.10 -8.50
N LEU A 48 -2.76 1.31 -9.54
CA LEU A 48 -1.86 0.22 -9.90
C LEU A 48 -0.48 0.74 -10.34
N GLN A 49 -0.43 1.96 -10.88
CA GLN A 49 0.79 2.56 -11.44
C GLN A 49 1.71 3.16 -10.37
N ALA A 50 1.22 3.36 -9.14
CA ALA A 50 2.00 4.00 -8.09
C ALA A 50 3.16 3.13 -7.58
N TYR A 51 3.11 1.80 -7.75
CA TYR A 51 4.12 0.86 -7.21
C TYR A 51 4.78 0.01 -8.30
N PRO A 52 5.44 0.61 -9.30
CA PRO A 52 5.99 -0.15 -10.43
C PRO A 52 7.16 -1.06 -10.02
N TYR A 53 7.86 -0.73 -8.93
CA TYR A 53 9.02 -1.48 -8.45
C TYR A 53 8.69 -2.62 -7.48
N GLN A 54 7.50 -2.61 -6.86
CA GLN A 54 7.07 -3.60 -5.86
C GLN A 54 5.64 -4.10 -6.10
N VAL A 55 5.36 -4.55 -7.33
CA VAL A 55 4.03 -5.04 -7.73
C VAL A 55 3.54 -6.19 -6.84
N SER A 56 4.45 -7.09 -6.43
CA SER A 56 4.17 -8.22 -5.52
C SER A 56 3.82 -7.82 -4.10
N ASN A 57 4.11 -6.58 -3.69
CA ASN A 57 3.82 -6.06 -2.36
C ASN A 57 2.47 -5.33 -2.32
N ARG A 58 1.81 -5.16 -3.47
CA ARG A 58 0.58 -4.38 -3.57
C ARG A 58 -0.65 -5.28 -3.41
N ILE A 59 -1.58 -4.83 -2.58
CA ILE A 59 -2.96 -5.29 -2.56
C ILE A 59 -3.79 -4.25 -3.31
N PRO A 60 -4.23 -4.52 -4.55
CA PRO A 60 -5.08 -3.58 -5.28
C PRO A 60 -6.46 -3.50 -4.63
N ILE A 61 -6.99 -2.29 -4.50
CA ILE A 61 -8.36 -2.05 -4.06
C ILE A 61 -9.15 -1.26 -5.11
N PRO A 62 -10.48 -1.46 -5.20
CA PRO A 62 -11.30 -0.59 -6.03
C PRO A 62 -11.23 0.87 -5.57
N SER A 63 -11.31 1.79 -6.53
CA SER A 63 -11.56 3.20 -6.20
C SER A 63 -12.95 3.33 -5.56
N TRP A 64 -13.04 4.11 -4.49
CA TRP A 64 -14.31 4.44 -3.88
C TRP A 64 -15.00 5.58 -4.64
N HIS A 65 -16.28 5.41 -4.94
CA HIS A 65 -17.07 6.35 -5.75
C HIS A 65 -18.24 6.98 -4.97
N GLY A 66 -18.18 6.98 -3.64
CA GLY A 66 -19.22 7.61 -2.80
C GLY A 66 -20.33 6.67 -2.31
N ASP A 67 -20.26 5.37 -2.61
CA ASP A 67 -21.28 4.42 -2.15
C ASP A 67 -21.19 4.24 -0.62
N PRO A 68 -22.25 4.57 0.15
CA PRO A 68 -22.28 4.35 1.59
C PRO A 68 -22.41 2.87 1.99
N GLN A 69 -22.75 1.98 1.06
CA GLN A 69 -22.79 0.54 1.27
C GLN A 69 -21.49 -0.17 0.85
N ASP A 70 -20.46 0.57 0.44
CA ASP A 70 -19.14 0.01 0.14
C ASP A 70 -18.56 -0.69 1.39
N GLN A 71 -18.11 -1.93 1.21
CA GLN A 71 -17.51 -2.75 2.27
C GLN A 71 -16.12 -3.28 1.88
N GLU A 72 -15.48 -2.73 0.84
CA GLU A 72 -14.21 -3.25 0.31
C GLU A 72 -13.12 -3.26 1.39
N LEU A 73 -13.02 -2.19 2.17
CA LEU A 73 -12.05 -2.13 3.28
C LEU A 73 -12.33 -3.15 4.39
N LEU A 74 -13.62 -3.43 4.67
CA LEU A 74 -14.00 -4.43 5.66
C LEU A 74 -13.66 -5.85 5.18
N ARG A 75 -13.82 -6.12 3.88
CA ARG A 75 -13.47 -7.40 3.24
C ARG A 75 -11.97 -7.70 3.30
N LEU A 76 -11.12 -6.68 3.42
CA LEU A 76 -9.67 -6.85 3.54
C LEU A 76 -9.20 -7.32 4.92
N ILE A 77 -9.96 -7.06 5.99
CA ILE A 77 -9.59 -7.44 7.37
C ILE A 77 -9.09 -8.89 7.46
N PRO A 78 -9.85 -9.92 7.02
CA PRO A 78 -9.40 -11.31 7.14
C PRO A 78 -8.15 -11.62 6.29
N VAL A 79 -7.92 -10.89 5.20
CA VAL A 79 -6.70 -11.03 4.38
C VAL A 79 -5.50 -10.48 5.14
N LEU A 80 -5.62 -9.27 5.68
CA LEU A 80 -4.55 -8.62 6.44
C LEU A 80 -4.19 -9.41 7.72
N GLU A 81 -5.17 -10.01 8.39
CA GLU A 81 -4.94 -10.89 9.53
C GLU A 81 -4.12 -12.13 9.15
N LYS A 82 -4.46 -12.79 8.03
CA LYS A 82 -3.70 -13.93 7.50
C LYS A 82 -2.26 -13.54 7.13
N LEU A 83 -2.07 -12.40 6.48
CA LEU A 83 -0.74 -11.90 6.13
C LEU A 83 0.11 -11.62 7.37
N SER A 84 -0.48 -10.99 8.38
CA SER A 84 0.17 -10.74 9.68
C SER A 84 0.63 -12.05 10.35
N GLN A 85 -0.20 -13.10 10.31
CA GLN A 85 0.17 -14.42 10.83
C GLN A 85 1.27 -15.09 10.01
N ALA A 86 1.20 -15.03 8.67
CA ALA A 86 2.21 -15.61 7.78
C ALA A 86 3.60 -14.99 8.04
N VAL A 87 3.67 -13.66 8.14
CA VAL A 87 4.89 -12.92 8.46
C VAL A 87 5.44 -13.32 9.83
N ARG A 88 4.59 -13.51 10.84
CA ARG A 88 5.01 -13.98 12.17
C ARG A 88 5.61 -15.39 12.14
N MET A 89 5.10 -16.25 11.26
CA MET A 89 5.57 -17.62 11.07
C MET A 89 6.78 -17.74 10.12
N GLY A 90 7.23 -16.63 9.53
CA GLY A 90 8.34 -16.62 8.57
C GLY A 90 7.98 -17.08 7.16
N ALA A 91 6.69 -17.19 6.84
CA ALA A 91 6.21 -17.46 5.48
C ALA A 91 6.06 -16.13 4.72
N VAL A 92 6.57 -16.06 3.49
CA VAL A 92 6.43 -14.87 2.63
C VAL A 92 5.17 -15.06 1.75
N PRO A 93 4.08 -14.32 2.01
CA PRO A 93 2.91 -14.40 1.16
C PRO A 93 3.21 -13.69 -0.17
N VAL A 94 3.24 -14.46 -1.26
CA VAL A 94 3.26 -13.88 -2.61
C VAL A 94 1.83 -13.40 -2.90
N LEU A 95 1.62 -12.08 -2.91
CA LEU A 95 0.38 -11.51 -3.41
C LEU A 95 0.44 -11.54 -4.93
N GLY A 96 -0.34 -12.43 -5.55
CA GLY A 96 -0.45 -12.51 -7.01
C GLY A 96 -1.05 -11.21 -7.55
N GLY A 97 -0.26 -10.45 -8.31
CA GLY A 97 -0.71 -9.22 -8.96
C GLY A 97 -0.33 -9.25 -10.44
N GLU A 98 -1.33 -9.31 -11.32
CA GLU A 98 -1.14 -9.10 -12.75
C GLU A 98 -0.84 -7.61 -13.00
N ALA A 99 0.15 -7.32 -13.84
CA ALA A 99 0.54 -5.96 -14.17
C ALA A 99 -0.49 -5.34 -15.12
N ALA A 100 -1.25 -4.35 -14.65
CA ALA A 100 -2.12 -3.57 -15.52
C ALA A 100 -1.30 -2.64 -16.42
N PRO A 101 -1.66 -2.47 -17.70
CA PRO A 101 -0.98 -1.56 -18.62
C PRO A 101 -1.07 -0.09 -18.14
N CYS A 102 -0.01 0.66 -18.41
CA CYS A 102 0.09 2.08 -18.08
C CYS A 102 -1.01 2.88 -18.81
N ALA A 103 -1.86 3.58 -18.06
CA ALA A 103 -2.80 4.57 -18.58
C ALA A 103 -2.07 5.91 -18.78
N PRO A 104 -2.26 6.62 -19.91
CA PRO A 104 -1.41 7.74 -20.34
C PRO A 104 -1.81 9.12 -19.80
N SER A 105 -2.57 9.24 -18.71
CA SER A 105 -3.12 10.53 -18.29
C SER A 105 -3.02 10.77 -16.78
N CYS A 106 -1.80 10.91 -16.27
CA CYS A 106 -1.56 11.66 -15.03
C CYS A 106 -0.43 12.64 -15.33
N LEU A 107 -0.78 13.84 -15.76
CA LEU A 107 0.13 14.98 -15.74
C LEU A 107 0.12 15.51 -14.31
N CYS A 108 1.22 15.38 -13.56
CA CYS A 108 1.39 16.10 -12.29
C CYS A 108 1.10 17.59 -12.52
N ALA A 109 -0.03 18.08 -11.99
CA ALA A 109 -0.35 19.49 -11.98
C ALA A 109 0.75 20.25 -11.23
N SER A 110 1.49 21.07 -11.96
CA SER A 110 2.12 22.26 -11.40
C SER A 110 1.00 23.24 -11.13
N GLU A 111 0.69 23.54 -9.87
CA GLU A 111 0.18 24.87 -9.50
C GLU A 111 0.79 25.26 -8.14
N HIS A 112 1.77 26.15 -8.23
CA HIS A 112 2.09 27.08 -7.14
C HIS A 112 0.88 28.00 -6.94
N GLY A 113 0.45 28.15 -5.69
CA GLY A 113 -0.52 29.14 -5.23
C GLY A 113 -0.37 29.37 -3.74
#